data_AF-A0A212CZG5-F1
#
_entry.id   AF-A0A212CZG5-F1
#
_cell.length_a   1.000
_cell.length_b   1.000
_cell.length_c   1.000
_cell.angle_alpha   90.00
_cell.angle_beta   90.00
_cell.angle_gamma   90.00
#
_symmetry.space_group_name_H-M   'P 1'
#
loop_
_entity.id
_entity.type
_entity.pdbx_description
1 polymer ?
#
loop_
_entity_poly.entity_id
_entity_poly.type
_entity_poly.pdbx_seq_one_letter_code
_entity_poly.pdbx_strand_id
1 'polypeptide(L)'
;IERRLDTVRSMCHHSHKRLMACFQGQHGTDAERRHKKLPLTALAQNMQEASTQLEDSLLGKMLETCGDAENQLALELSQHEVFVEKEIVDPLYGIAEVEIPNIQKQRKQLAKLVLDWDSVRARWNQAHKSSGTNFQGLPSKIDTLKEEMDEAGNKVEQCKDQLAADMYNFMAKEGEYGKFFVT
;
A
#
# COMPACT_ATOMS: atom_id res chain seq x y z
N ILE A 1 -12.30 -5.15 14.12
CA ILE A 1 -11.80 -4.92 12.74
C ILE A 1 -10.65 -3.90 12.75
N GLU A 2 -10.79 -2.76 13.42
CA GLU A 2 -9.77 -1.70 13.43
C GLU A 2 -8.39 -2.13 13.94
N ARG A 3 -8.31 -2.74 15.12
CA ARG A 3 -7.04 -3.27 15.66
C ARG A 3 -6.38 -4.28 14.71
N ARG A 4 -7.19 -5.01 13.93
CA ARG A 4 -6.72 -5.96 12.92
C ARG A 4 -6.13 -5.23 11.72
N LEU A 5 -6.77 -4.16 11.23
CA LEU A 5 -6.20 -3.29 10.18
C LEU A 5 -4.84 -2.74 10.59
N ASP A 6 -4.69 -2.24 11.82
CA ASP A 6 -3.41 -1.72 12.30
C ASP A 6 -2.33 -2.81 12.38
N THR A 7 -2.71 -4.02 12.81
CA THR A 7 -1.80 -5.16 12.87
C THR A 7 -1.36 -5.60 11.48
N VAL A 8 -2.30 -5.72 10.53
CA VAL A 8 -2.00 -6.09 9.14
C VAL A 8 -1.12 -5.03 8.48
N ARG A 9 -1.45 -3.74 8.64
CA ARG A 9 -0.64 -2.64 8.11
C ARG A 9 0.80 -2.70 8.61
N SER A 10 0.97 -2.86 9.92
CA SER A 10 2.30 -2.94 10.54
C SER A 10 3.07 -4.14 9.99
N MET A 11 2.43 -5.31 9.92
CA MET A 11 3.06 -6.51 9.35
C MET A 11 3.49 -6.29 7.90
N CYS A 12 2.59 -5.81 7.04
CA CYS A 12 2.90 -5.56 5.63
C CYS A 12 4.04 -4.55 5.46
N HIS A 13 4.02 -3.45 6.23
CA HIS A 13 5.07 -2.44 6.20
C HIS A 13 6.44 -3.01 6.61
N HIS A 14 6.49 -3.79 7.70
CA HIS A 14 7.72 -4.41 8.17
C HIS A 14 8.24 -5.45 7.18
N SER A 15 7.36 -6.32 6.66
CA SER A 15 7.71 -7.33 5.67
C SER A 15 8.24 -6.71 4.39
N HIS A 16 7.55 -5.69 3.85
CA HIS A 16 8.00 -4.90 2.71
C HIS A 16 9.42 -4.35 2.94
N LYS A 17 9.64 -3.67 4.07
CA LYS A 17 10.95 -3.07 4.38
C LYS A 17 12.06 -4.11 4.51
N ARG A 18 11.76 -5.29 5.06
CA ARG A 18 12.74 -6.38 5.21
C ARG A 18 13.05 -7.05 3.88
N LEU A 19 12.04 -7.34 3.06
CA LEU A 19 12.23 -7.90 1.72
C LEU A 19 13.04 -6.97 0.81
N MET A 20 12.73 -5.67 0.84
CA MET A 20 13.50 -4.65 0.13
C MET A 20 14.98 -4.64 0.52
N ALA A 21 15.30 -4.95 1.77
CA ALA A 21 16.69 -5.03 2.24
C ALA A 21 17.39 -6.34 1.85
N CYS A 22 16.66 -7.35 1.38
CA CYS A 22 17.22 -8.60 0.87
C CYS A 22 17.69 -8.47 -0.59
N PHE A 23 17.17 -7.51 -1.34
CA PHE A 23 17.54 -7.30 -2.74
C PHE A 23 18.92 -6.66 -2.87
N GLN A 24 19.71 -7.21 -3.79
CA GLN A 24 20.98 -6.63 -4.24
C GLN A 24 20.77 -5.69 -5.42
N GLY A 25 19.75 -5.97 -6.24
CA GLY A 25 19.33 -5.15 -7.36
C GLY A 25 18.67 -3.83 -6.95
N GLN A 26 18.77 -2.85 -7.84
CA GLN A 26 18.02 -1.60 -7.68
C GLN A 26 16.52 -1.86 -7.88
N HIS A 27 15.71 -1.49 -6.89
CA HIS A 27 14.25 -1.57 -6.98
C HIS A 27 13.69 -0.74 -8.15
N GLY A 28 12.62 -1.23 -8.80
CA GLY A 28 11.96 -0.57 -9.93
C GLY A 28 12.72 -0.67 -11.25
N THR A 29 13.72 -1.55 -11.34
CA THR A 29 14.47 -1.80 -12.59
C THR A 29 14.12 -3.15 -13.18
N ASP A 30 14.17 -3.25 -14.51
CA ASP A 30 13.99 -4.53 -15.18
C ASP A 30 15.15 -5.51 -14.88
N ALA A 31 14.91 -6.79 -15.17
CA ALA A 31 15.86 -7.86 -14.87
C ALA A 31 17.20 -7.66 -15.59
N GLU A 32 17.20 -7.08 -16.79
CA GLU A 32 18.41 -6.86 -17.58
C GLU A 32 19.31 -5.78 -16.96
N ARG A 33 18.73 -4.64 -16.60
CA ARG A 33 19.45 -3.55 -15.92
C ARG A 33 19.96 -3.98 -14.56
N ARG A 34 19.16 -4.76 -13.85
CA ARG A 34 19.51 -5.31 -12.54
C ARG A 34 20.68 -6.28 -12.65
N HIS A 35 20.58 -7.24 -13.56
CA HIS A 35 21.64 -8.21 -13.85
C HIS A 35 22.98 -7.53 -14.09
N LYS A 36 23.04 -6.51 -14.95
CA LYS A 36 24.29 -5.78 -15.25
C LYS A 36 24.93 -5.06 -14.06
N LYS A 37 24.16 -4.78 -13.00
CA LYS A 37 24.63 -4.06 -11.81
C LYS A 37 24.91 -4.97 -10.61
N LEU A 38 24.59 -6.26 -10.71
CA LEU A 38 24.83 -7.19 -9.61
C LEU A 38 26.34 -7.39 -9.40
N PRO A 39 26.82 -7.40 -8.14
CA PRO A 39 28.21 -7.74 -7.84
C PRO A 39 28.63 -9.10 -8.41
N LEU A 40 27.69 -10.04 -8.48
CA LEU A 40 27.91 -11.37 -9.04
C LEU A 40 28.25 -11.34 -10.54
N THR A 41 27.61 -10.46 -11.31
CA THR A 41 27.93 -10.26 -12.73
C THR A 41 29.34 -9.69 -12.92
N ALA A 42 29.75 -8.77 -12.04
CA ALA A 42 31.12 -8.24 -12.06
C ALA A 42 32.16 -9.33 -11.71
N LEU A 43 31.85 -10.22 -10.76
CA LEU A 43 32.68 -11.37 -10.44
C LEU A 43 32.80 -12.34 -11.63
N ALA A 44 31.69 -12.66 -12.27
CA ALA A 44 31.65 -13.52 -13.45
C ALA A 44 32.53 -12.96 -14.58
N GLN A 45 32.41 -11.67 -14.87
CA GLN A 45 33.25 -10.98 -15.87
C GLN A 45 34.74 -11.07 -15.52
N ASN A 46 35.09 -10.82 -14.26
CA ASN A 46 36.48 -10.92 -13.82
C ASN A 46 37.05 -12.34 -13.97
N MET A 47 36.27 -13.38 -13.67
CA MET A 47 36.68 -14.78 -13.87
C MET A 47 36.89 -15.09 -15.35
N GLN A 48 36.00 -14.63 -16.24
CA GLN A 48 36.18 -14.82 -17.68
C GLN A 48 37.42 -14.09 -18.22
N GLU A 49 37.65 -12.85 -17.80
CA GLU A 49 38.85 -12.09 -18.17
C GLU A 49 40.15 -12.73 -17.64
N ALA A 50 40.11 -13.36 -16.47
CA ALA A 50 41.25 -14.10 -15.93
C ALA A 50 41.49 -15.43 -16.65
N SER A 51 40.41 -16.09 -17.12
CA SER A 51 40.50 -17.32 -17.91
C SER A 51 41.29 -17.11 -19.20
N THR A 52 41.01 -16.02 -19.94
CA THR A 52 41.72 -15.70 -21.20
C THR A 52 43.21 -15.40 -21.00
N GLN A 53 43.62 -14.97 -19.80
CA GLN A 53 45.04 -14.78 -19.46
C GLN A 53 45.74 -16.09 -19.08
N LEU A 54 44.96 -17.11 -18.70
CA LEU A 54 45.43 -18.42 -18.24
C LEU A 54 45.05 -19.52 -19.24
N GLU A 55 44.99 -19.18 -20.52
CA GLU A 55 44.67 -20.08 -21.63
C GLU A 55 45.52 -21.38 -21.57
N ASP A 56 44.91 -22.50 -21.97
CA ASP A 56 45.47 -23.85 -21.93
C ASP A 56 45.84 -24.43 -20.55
N SER A 57 45.55 -23.72 -19.46
CA SER A 57 45.71 -24.25 -18.10
C SER A 57 44.40 -24.88 -17.57
N LEU A 58 44.54 -25.84 -16.64
CA LEU A 58 43.38 -26.38 -15.90
C LEU A 58 42.66 -25.27 -15.11
N LEU A 59 43.43 -24.32 -14.56
CA LEU A 59 42.89 -23.20 -13.81
C LEU A 59 42.08 -22.25 -14.71
N GLY A 60 42.55 -21.95 -15.92
CA GLY A 60 41.81 -21.16 -16.91
C GLY A 60 40.45 -21.79 -17.23
N LYS A 61 40.44 -23.09 -17.56
CA LYS A 61 39.18 -23.84 -17.81
C LYS A 61 38.23 -23.84 -16.60
N MET A 62 38.77 -23.90 -15.39
CA MET A 62 37.96 -23.79 -14.17
C MET A 62 37.35 -22.40 -14.02
N LEU A 63 38.14 -21.34 -14.25
CA LEU A 63 37.67 -19.96 -14.18
C LEU A 63 36.61 -19.65 -15.25
N GLU A 64 36.75 -20.18 -16.47
CA GLU A 64 35.73 -20.10 -17.51
C GLU A 64 34.42 -20.72 -17.05
N THR A 65 34.46 -21.97 -16.60
CA THR A 65 33.27 -22.71 -16.14
C THR A 65 32.60 -22.01 -14.94
N CYS A 66 33.40 -21.54 -13.98
CA CYS A 66 32.88 -20.79 -12.84
C CYS A 66 32.30 -19.44 -13.27
N GLY A 67 32.94 -18.71 -14.18
CA GLY A 67 32.45 -17.44 -14.70
C GLY A 67 31.09 -17.58 -15.38
N ASP A 68 30.90 -18.62 -16.19
CA ASP A 68 29.60 -18.93 -16.81
C ASP A 68 28.53 -19.28 -15.79
N ALA A 69 28.87 -20.11 -14.79
CA ALA A 69 27.96 -20.48 -13.71
C ALA A 69 27.54 -19.27 -12.87
N GLU A 70 28.47 -18.39 -12.51
CA GLU A 70 28.19 -17.16 -11.75
C GLU A 70 27.34 -16.18 -12.57
N ASN A 71 27.58 -16.07 -13.87
CA ASN A 71 26.76 -15.24 -14.74
C ASN A 71 25.31 -15.75 -14.83
N GLN A 72 25.13 -17.07 -14.94
CA GLN A 72 23.81 -17.70 -14.93
C GLN A 72 23.11 -17.49 -13.59
N LEU A 73 23.83 -17.66 -12.48
CA LEU A 73 23.29 -17.40 -11.14
C LEU A 73 22.88 -15.93 -10.98
N ALA A 74 23.64 -14.99 -11.53
CA ALA A 74 23.30 -13.57 -11.51
C ALA A 74 22.04 -13.26 -12.33
N LEU A 75 21.79 -13.99 -13.42
CA LEU A 75 20.58 -13.86 -14.22
C LEU A 75 19.35 -14.41 -13.46
N GLU A 76 19.49 -15.59 -12.84
CA GLU A 76 18.42 -16.18 -12.04
C GLU A 76 18.08 -15.31 -10.83
N LEU A 77 19.10 -14.77 -10.15
CA LEU A 77 18.91 -13.83 -9.05
C LEU A 77 18.17 -12.57 -9.51
N SER A 78 18.54 -11.97 -10.64
CA SER A 78 17.88 -10.75 -11.11
C SER A 78 16.40 -10.98 -11.45
N GLN A 79 16.08 -12.12 -12.07
CA GLN A 79 14.72 -12.53 -12.38
C GLN A 79 13.91 -12.79 -11.12
N HIS A 80 14.49 -13.52 -10.16
CA HIS A 80 13.87 -13.79 -8.87
C HIS A 80 13.55 -12.50 -8.13
N GLU A 81 14.51 -11.55 -8.04
CA GLU A 81 14.26 -10.27 -7.39
C GLU A 81 13.17 -9.46 -8.10
N VAL A 82 13.09 -9.47 -9.43
CA VAL A 82 12.02 -8.77 -10.17
C VAL A 82 10.66 -9.40 -9.90
N PHE A 83 10.63 -10.73 -9.81
CA PHE A 83 9.42 -11.46 -9.51
C PHE A 83 8.93 -11.17 -8.08
N VAL A 84 9.79 -11.31 -7.08
CA VAL A 84 9.45 -11.02 -5.67
C VAL A 84 9.05 -9.55 -5.51
N GLU A 85 9.69 -8.63 -6.23
CA GLU A 85 9.32 -7.22 -6.24
C GLU A 85 7.84 -7.04 -6.64
N LYS A 86 7.46 -7.56 -7.80
CA LYS A 86 6.11 -7.35 -8.37
C LYS A 86 5.02 -8.13 -7.65
N GLU A 87 5.30 -9.39 -7.32
CA GLU A 87 4.27 -10.31 -6.84
C GLU A 87 4.11 -10.28 -5.31
N ILE A 88 5.08 -9.71 -4.58
CA ILE A 88 5.09 -9.71 -3.12
C ILE A 88 5.32 -8.30 -2.58
N VAL A 89 6.43 -7.64 -2.93
CA VAL A 89 6.80 -6.35 -2.34
C VAL A 89 5.79 -5.26 -2.68
N ASP A 90 5.46 -5.09 -3.96
CA ASP A 90 4.51 -4.08 -4.44
C ASP A 90 3.10 -4.26 -3.81
N PRO A 91 2.52 -5.47 -3.76
CA PRO A 91 1.26 -5.71 -3.04
C PRO A 91 1.33 -5.38 -1.54
N LEU A 92 2.41 -5.75 -0.84
CA LEU A 92 2.59 -5.41 0.57
C LEU A 92 2.66 -3.89 0.78
N TYR A 93 3.33 -3.18 -0.13
CA TYR A 93 3.35 -1.72 -0.13
C TYR A 93 1.95 -1.13 -0.34
N GLY A 94 1.22 -1.62 -1.34
CA GLY A 94 -0.16 -1.20 -1.64
C GLY A 94 -1.08 -1.32 -0.41
N ILE A 95 -1.01 -2.43 0.30
CA ILE A 95 -1.78 -2.64 1.54
C ILE A 95 -1.36 -1.63 2.62
N ALA A 96 -0.05 -1.51 2.86
CA ALA A 96 0.50 -0.75 3.97
C ALA A 96 0.38 0.77 3.82
N GLU A 97 0.55 1.27 2.59
CA GLU A 97 0.69 2.70 2.29
C GLU A 97 -0.49 3.28 1.50
N VAL A 98 -1.37 2.45 0.92
CA VAL A 98 -2.51 2.92 0.13
C VAL A 98 -3.84 2.46 0.72
N GLU A 99 -4.12 1.16 0.72
CA GLU A 99 -5.46 0.62 1.05
C GLU A 99 -5.86 0.93 2.50
N ILE A 100 -5.03 0.51 3.47
CA ILE A 100 -5.36 0.71 4.90
C ILE A 100 -5.36 2.20 5.27
N PRO A 101 -4.37 3.03 4.86
CA PRO A 101 -4.42 4.47 5.11
C PRO A 101 -5.67 5.16 4.54
N ASN A 102 -6.17 4.74 3.38
CA ASN A 102 -7.39 5.28 2.80
C ASN A 102 -8.62 4.97 3.65
N ILE A 103 -8.79 3.73 4.09
CA ILE A 103 -9.87 3.32 5.03
C ILE A 103 -9.78 4.15 6.32
N GLN A 104 -8.57 4.31 6.88
CA GLN A 104 -8.34 5.11 8.08
C GLN A 104 -8.67 6.60 7.86
N LYS A 105 -8.39 7.14 6.68
CA LYS A 105 -8.72 8.52 6.29
C LYS A 105 -10.23 8.73 6.18
N GLN A 106 -10.95 7.83 5.53
CA GLN A 106 -12.41 7.88 5.44
C GLN A 106 -13.07 7.80 6.81
N ARG A 107 -12.57 6.96 7.72
CA ARG A 107 -13.04 6.92 9.11
C ARG A 107 -12.87 8.27 9.82
N LYS A 108 -11.71 8.89 9.68
CA LYS A 108 -11.46 10.24 10.24
C LYS A 108 -12.39 11.28 9.62
N GLN A 109 -12.71 11.15 8.33
CA GLN A 109 -13.67 12.00 7.65
C GLN A 109 -15.09 11.79 8.19
N LEU A 110 -15.53 10.55 8.40
CA LEU A 110 -16.83 10.24 9.00
C LEU A 110 -16.97 10.90 10.37
N ALA A 111 -15.94 10.81 11.23
CA ALA A 111 -15.96 11.45 12.54
C ALA A 111 -16.15 12.98 12.45
N LYS A 112 -15.56 13.64 11.44
CA LYS A 112 -15.77 15.08 11.20
C LYS A 112 -17.18 15.37 10.71
N LEU A 113 -17.68 14.60 9.76
CA LEU A 113 -19.04 14.76 9.22
C LEU A 113 -20.10 14.58 10.29
N VAL A 114 -19.92 13.63 11.22
CA VAL A 114 -20.82 13.43 12.37
C VAL A 114 -20.83 14.66 13.27
N LEU A 115 -19.66 15.23 13.59
CA LEU A 115 -19.57 16.46 14.39
C LEU A 115 -20.23 17.67 13.69
N ASP A 116 -20.02 17.80 12.38
CA ASP A 116 -20.63 18.87 11.58
C ASP A 116 -22.16 18.73 11.56
N TRP A 117 -22.66 17.51 11.36
CA TRP A 117 -24.09 17.22 11.40
C TRP A 117 -24.70 17.47 12.78
N ASP A 118 -24.05 17.03 13.87
CA ASP A 118 -24.50 17.30 15.25
C ASP A 118 -24.61 18.81 15.52
N SER A 119 -23.64 19.58 15.02
CA SER A 119 -23.63 21.05 15.10
C SER A 119 -24.79 21.69 14.34
N VAL A 120 -25.04 21.29 13.09
CA VAL A 120 -26.17 21.80 12.29
C VAL A 120 -27.51 21.41 12.92
N ARG A 121 -27.64 20.14 13.35
CA ARG A 121 -28.81 19.62 14.05
C ARG A 121 -29.11 20.37 15.34
N ALA A 122 -28.09 20.71 16.13
CA ALA A 122 -28.26 21.51 17.35
C ALA A 122 -28.80 22.92 17.03
N ARG A 123 -28.24 23.59 16.00
CA ARG A 123 -28.71 24.90 15.53
C ARG A 123 -30.15 24.85 15.04
N TRP A 124 -30.51 23.85 14.23
CA TRP A 124 -31.88 23.63 13.77
C TRP A 124 -32.85 23.42 14.94
N ASN A 125 -32.51 22.53 15.88
CA ASN A 125 -33.34 22.25 17.05
C ASN A 125 -33.56 23.50 17.92
N GLN A 126 -32.54 24.32 18.10
CA GLN A 126 -32.64 25.58 18.85
C GLN A 126 -33.55 26.57 18.13
N ALA A 127 -33.37 26.76 16.82
CA ALA A 127 -34.21 27.64 16.00
C ALA A 127 -35.67 27.17 15.99
N HIS A 128 -35.91 25.86 15.88
CA HIS A 128 -37.24 25.28 15.86
C HIS A 128 -37.97 25.39 17.20
N LYS A 129 -37.28 25.19 18.33
CA LYS A 129 -37.87 25.31 19.69
C LYS A 129 -38.17 26.77 20.07
N SER A 130 -37.35 27.71 19.61
CA SER A 130 -37.50 29.16 19.92
C SER A 130 -38.63 29.84 19.12
N SER A 131 -39.16 29.20 18.08
CA SER A 131 -40.32 29.67 17.32
C SER A 131 -41.64 29.73 18.11
N GLY A 132 -41.72 29.08 19.28
CA GLY A 132 -42.94 29.03 20.10
C GLY A 132 -43.04 30.12 21.18
N THR A 133 -41.94 30.82 21.50
CA THR A 133 -41.89 31.81 22.60
C THR A 133 -41.28 33.12 22.12
N ASN A 134 -42.14 34.08 21.76
CA ASN A 134 -41.85 35.51 21.56
C ASN A 134 -40.79 35.94 20.54
N PHE A 135 -40.32 35.08 19.64
CA PHE A 135 -39.49 35.48 18.51
C PHE A 135 -40.08 34.94 17.20
N GLN A 136 -40.45 35.84 16.28
CA GLN A 136 -40.74 35.48 14.89
C GLN A 136 -39.42 35.05 14.22
N GLY A 137 -38.97 33.83 14.49
CA GLY A 137 -38.03 33.18 13.59
C GLY A 137 -38.71 33.09 12.23
N LEU A 138 -38.17 33.79 11.21
CA LEU A 138 -38.73 33.73 9.86
C LEU A 138 -38.81 32.25 9.44
N PRO A 139 -39.99 31.76 9.00
CA PRO A 139 -40.17 30.37 8.56
C PRO A 139 -39.08 29.91 7.57
N SER A 140 -38.69 30.80 6.65
CA SER A 140 -37.63 30.56 5.67
C SER A 140 -36.27 30.20 6.28
N LYS A 141 -35.90 30.77 7.44
CA LYS A 141 -34.61 30.47 8.10
C LYS A 141 -34.60 29.09 8.75
N ILE A 142 -35.76 28.64 9.23
CA ILE A 142 -35.92 27.30 9.82
C ILE A 142 -35.88 26.25 8.72
N ASP A 143 -36.51 26.53 7.58
CA ASP A 143 -36.49 25.66 6.41
C ASP A 143 -35.06 25.51 5.85
N THR A 144 -34.31 26.60 5.70
CA THR A 144 -32.89 26.53 5.28
C THR A 144 -32.04 25.71 6.26
N LEU A 145 -32.21 25.88 7.57
CA LEU A 145 -31.48 25.09 8.57
C LEU A 145 -31.86 23.60 8.53
N LYS A 146 -33.10 23.29 8.13
CA LYS A 146 -33.56 21.92 7.95
C LYS A 146 -32.89 21.29 6.72
N GLU A 147 -32.85 22.01 5.60
CA GLU A 147 -32.16 21.57 4.39
C GLU A 147 -30.66 21.32 4.63
N GLU A 148 -29.98 22.25 5.32
CA GLU A 148 -28.57 22.06 5.72
C GLU A 148 -28.37 20.83 6.61
N MET A 149 -29.30 20.58 7.54
CA MET A 149 -29.26 19.41 8.43
C MET A 149 -29.44 18.11 7.64
N ASP A 150 -30.42 18.07 6.73
CA ASP A 150 -30.71 16.91 5.89
C ASP A 150 -29.53 16.62 4.94
N GLU A 151 -28.92 17.65 4.34
CA GLU A 151 -27.73 17.51 3.50
C GLU A 151 -26.53 16.98 4.29
N ALA A 152 -26.27 17.52 5.48
CA ALA A 152 -25.21 17.03 6.36
C ALA A 152 -25.47 15.56 6.78
N GLY A 153 -26.72 15.20 7.04
CA GLY A 153 -27.12 13.83 7.38
C GLY A 153 -26.87 12.85 6.22
N ASN A 154 -27.23 13.25 4.99
CA ASN A 154 -26.97 12.46 3.80
C ASN A 154 -25.47 12.20 3.57
N LYS A 155 -24.62 13.21 3.82
CA LYS A 155 -23.15 13.06 3.73
C LYS A 155 -22.61 12.07 4.77
N VAL A 156 -23.14 12.06 5.99
CA VAL A 156 -22.77 11.10 7.04
C VAL A 156 -23.10 9.68 6.60
N GLU A 157 -24.34 9.43 6.16
CA GLU A 157 -24.75 8.08 5.73
C GLU A 157 -23.96 7.60 4.51
N GLN A 158 -23.75 8.45 3.50
CA GLN A 158 -22.92 8.09 2.35
C GLN A 158 -21.48 7.71 2.76
N CYS A 159 -20.87 8.49 3.65
CA CYS A 159 -19.50 8.20 4.11
C CYS A 159 -19.44 6.90 4.93
N LYS A 160 -20.47 6.61 5.71
CA LYS A 160 -20.60 5.37 6.49
C LYS A 160 -20.77 4.15 5.59
N ASP A 161 -21.63 4.23 4.57
CA ASP A 161 -21.83 3.16 3.60
C ASP A 161 -20.55 2.87 2.80
N GLN A 162 -19.86 3.92 2.34
CA GLN A 162 -18.58 3.77 1.66
C GLN A 162 -17.51 3.14 2.55
N LEU A 163 -17.38 3.61 3.80
CA LEU A 163 -16.43 3.05 4.76
C LEU A 163 -16.73 1.57 5.03
N ALA A 164 -18.00 1.20 5.19
CA ALA A 164 -18.40 -0.18 5.38
C ALA A 164 -18.03 -1.04 4.16
N ALA A 165 -18.34 -0.58 2.95
CA ALA A 165 -17.98 -1.26 1.71
C ALA A 165 -16.47 -1.49 1.60
N ASP A 166 -15.65 -0.47 1.88
CA ASP A 166 -14.20 -0.57 1.79
C ASP A 166 -13.62 -1.52 2.87
N MET A 167 -14.18 -1.50 4.09
CA MET A 167 -13.79 -2.44 5.14
C MET A 167 -14.13 -3.89 4.80
N TYR A 168 -15.31 -4.14 4.23
CA TYR A 168 -15.70 -5.49 3.80
C TYR A 168 -14.88 -5.98 2.61
N ASN A 169 -14.64 -5.11 1.62
CA ASN A 169 -13.78 -5.43 0.48
C ASN A 169 -12.36 -5.80 0.92
N PHE A 170 -11.79 -5.04 1.85
CA PHE A 170 -10.47 -5.36 2.42
C PHE A 170 -10.46 -6.73 3.11
N MET A 171 -11.46 -7.00 3.96
CA MET A 171 -11.57 -8.28 4.65
C MET A 171 -11.76 -9.47 3.69
N ALA A 172 -12.50 -9.29 2.60
CA ALA A 172 -12.71 -10.34 1.61
C ALA A 172 -11.41 -10.75 0.91
N LYS A 173 -10.52 -9.78 0.67
CA LYS A 173 -9.19 -10.01 0.06
C LYS A 173 -8.13 -10.48 1.05
N GLU A 174 -8.40 -10.43 2.36
CA GLU A 174 -7.42 -10.81 3.39
C GLU A 174 -6.91 -12.24 3.22
N GLY A 175 -7.79 -13.17 2.81
CA GLY A 175 -7.41 -14.55 2.52
C GLY A 175 -6.47 -14.68 1.31
N GLU A 176 -6.52 -13.74 0.37
CA GLU A 176 -5.64 -13.70 -0.80
C GLU A 176 -4.25 -13.18 -0.44
N TYR A 177 -4.15 -12.28 0.55
CA TYR A 177 -2.85 -11.75 1.01
C TYR A 177 -1.94 -12.83 1.60
N GLY A 178 -2.50 -13.94 2.08
CA GLY A 178 -1.73 -15.10 2.52
C GLY A 178 -0.87 -15.71 1.40
N LYS A 179 -1.27 -15.56 0.13
CA LYS A 179 -0.54 -16.11 -1.03
C LYS A 179 0.82 -15.45 -1.24
N PHE A 180 1.01 -14.21 -0.76
CA PHE A 180 2.27 -13.49 -0.87
C PHE A 180 3.41 -14.15 -0.06
N PHE A 181 3.09 -15.05 0.87
CA PHE A 181 4.07 -15.70 1.76
C PHE A 181 4.33 -17.17 1.42
N VAL A 182 3.70 -17.71 0.37
CA VAL A 182 3.79 -19.13 -0.04
C VAL A 182 4.52 -19.30 -1.38
N THR A 183 4.86 -18.19 -2.04
CA THR A 183 5.56 -18.18 -3.33
C THR A 183 7.06 -18.16 -3.14
#